data_AF-A0A975B6P3-F1
#
_entry.id   AF-A0A975B6P3-F1
#
_cell.length_a   1.000
_cell.length_b   1.000
_cell.length_c   1.000
_cell.angle_alpha   90.00
_cell.angle_beta   90.00
_cell.angle_gamma   90.00
#
_symmetry.space_group_name_H-M   'P 1'
#
loop_
_entity.id
_entity.type
_entity.pdbx_description
1 polymer ?
#
loop_
_entity_poly.entity_id
_entity_poly.type
_entity_poly.pdbx_seq_one_letter_code
_entity_poly.pdbx_strand_id
1 'polypeptide(L)' 'MAELLDKPQSFVSKYESGERRLDLIELRYICRAIGTSLEEFVRKFENIVNSDE' A
#
# COMPACT_ATOMS: atom_id res chain seq x y z
N MET A 1 -4.91 -8.06 -7.69
CA MET A 1 -4.08 -7.66 -6.53
C MET A 1 -3.70 -8.88 -5.69
N ALA A 2 -4.66 -9.67 -5.21
CA ALA A 2 -4.39 -10.87 -4.40
C ALA A 2 -3.46 -11.89 -5.09
N GLU A 3 -3.75 -12.24 -6.35
CA GLU A 3 -2.91 -13.14 -7.15
C GLU A 3 -1.51 -12.56 -7.40
N LEU A 4 -1.42 -11.24 -7.57
CA LEU A 4 -0.15 -10.53 -7.80
C LEU A 4 0.74 -10.51 -6.54
N LEU A 5 0.13 -10.61 -5.35
CA LEU A 5 0.80 -10.58 -4.06
C LEU A 5 1.00 -11.97 -3.46
N ASP A 6 0.51 -13.02 -4.12
CA ASP A 6 0.43 -14.38 -3.55
C ASP A 6 -0.22 -14.38 -2.16
N LYS A 7 -1.32 -13.64 -2.01
CA LYS A 7 -2.09 -13.51 -0.77
C LYS A 7 -3.56 -13.86 -0.98
N PRO A 8 -4.26 -14.32 0.08
CA PRO A 8 -5.71 -14.47 0.02
C PRO A 8 -6.41 -13.14 -0.31
N GLN A 9 -7.50 -13.18 -1.06
CA GLN A 9 -8.31 -11.97 -1.34
C GLN A 9 -8.78 -11.27 -0.05
N SER A 10 -9.06 -12.03 1.01
CA SER A 10 -9.40 -11.49 2.32
C SER A 10 -8.30 -10.65 2.96
N PHE A 11 -7.03 -10.88 2.61
CA PHE A 11 -5.93 -10.02 3.04
C PHE A 11 -6.02 -8.65 2.36
N VAL A 12 -6.24 -8.66 1.04
CA VAL A 12 -6.39 -7.45 0.21
C VAL A 12 -7.58 -6.61 0.67
N SER A 13 -8.75 -7.22 0.74
CA SER A 13 -9.97 -6.51 1.13
C SER A 13 -9.87 -5.86 2.51
N LYS A 14 -9.20 -6.50 3.48
CA LYS A 14 -9.05 -5.96 4.85
C LYS A 14 -8.18 -4.72 4.92
N TYR A 15 -7.10 -4.62 4.15
CA TYR A 15 -6.27 -3.41 4.19
C TYR A 15 -6.84 -2.31 3.29
N GLU A 16 -7.59 -2.66 2.24
CA GLU A 16 -8.28 -1.67 1.39
C GLU A 16 -9.49 -1.05 2.09
N SER A 17 -10.21 -1.82 2.92
CA SER A 17 -11.31 -1.29 3.75
C SER A 17 -10.84 -0.57 5.01
N GLY A 18 -9.53 -0.62 5.33
CA GLY A 18 -8.96 -0.04 6.55
C GLY A 18 -9.18 -0.88 7.82
N GLU A 19 -9.78 -2.07 7.71
CA GLU A 19 -9.94 -3.01 8.84
C GLU A 19 -8.61 -3.57 9.36
N ARG A 20 -7.57 -3.60 8.51
CA ARG A 20 -6.22 -4.06 8.86
C ARG A 20 -5.17 -3.03 8.48
N ARG A 21 -4.31 -2.69 9.43
CA ARG A 21 -3.09 -1.89 9.15
C ARG A 21 -2.03 -2.74 8.45
N LEU A 22 -1.31 -2.13 7.51
CA LEU A 22 -0.12 -2.71 6.89
C LEU A 22 1.13 -2.26 7.65
N ASP A 23 2.09 -3.16 7.82
CA ASP A 23 3.44 -2.76 8.21
C ASP A 23 4.25 -2.26 7.00
N LEU A 24 5.44 -1.69 7.25
CA LEU A 24 6.27 -1.11 6.19
C LEU A 24 6.84 -2.15 5.22
N ILE A 25 7.08 -3.39 5.67
CA ILE A 25 7.57 -4.47 4.81
C ILE A 25 6.46 -4.91 3.86
N GLU A 26 5.24 -5.09 4.39
CA GLU A 26 4.04 -5.39 3.61
C GLU A 26 3.74 -4.29 2.59
N LEU A 27 3.75 -3.02 3.03
CA LEU A 27 3.53 -1.87 2.16
C LEU A 27 4.58 -1.82 1.04
N ARG A 28 5.85 -2.04 1.36
CA ARG A 28 6.94 -2.09 0.36
C ARG A 28 6.73 -3.21 -0.67
N TYR A 29 6.29 -4.38 -0.22
CA TYR A 29 5.99 -5.50 -1.10
C TYR A 29 4.82 -5.17 -2.03
N ILE A 30 3.76 -4.57 -1.50
CA ILE A 30 2.60 -4.10 -2.27
C ILE A 30 3.01 -3.07 -3.32
N CYS A 31 3.78 -2.05 -2.94
CA CYS A 31 4.30 -1.04 -3.88
C CYS A 31 5.04 -1.70 -5.04
N ARG A 32 5.95 -2.62 -4.76
CA ARG A 32 6.73 -3.32 -5.81
C ARG A 32 5.84 -4.15 -6.72
N ALA A 33 4.85 -4.84 -6.17
CA ALA A 33 3.93 -5.67 -6.94
C ALA A 33 3.15 -4.83 -7.97
N ILE A 34 2.72 -3.62 -7.60
CA ILE A 34 2.01 -2.69 -8.49
C ILE A 34 2.93 -1.81 -9.36
N GLY A 35 4.24 -2.07 -9.37
CA GLY A 35 5.19 -1.35 -10.24
C GLY A 35 5.62 0.03 -9.72
N THR A 36 5.51 0.30 -8.41
CA THR A 36 6.02 1.51 -7.77
C THR A 36 7.05 1.20 -6.68
N SER A 37 7.78 2.20 -6.19
CA SER A 37 8.65 2.06 -5.02
C SER A 37 7.96 2.60 -3.76
N LEU A 38 8.37 2.09 -2.59
CA LEU A 38 7.89 2.63 -1.31
C LEU A 38 8.22 4.12 -1.17
N GLU A 39 9.41 4.52 -1.61
CA GLU A 39 9.86 5.92 -1.57
C GLU A 39 8.97 6.82 -2.43
N GLU A 40 8.64 6.41 -3.64
CA GLU A 40 7.75 7.17 -4.51
C GLU A 40 6.34 7.26 -3.93
N PHE A 41 5.84 6.18 -3.33
CA PHE A 41 4.56 6.17 -2.63
C PHE A 41 4.55 7.17 -1.47
N VAL A 42 5.54 7.12 -0.58
CA VAL A 42 5.64 8.05 0.56
C VAL A 42 5.76 9.48 0.09
N ARG A 43 6.59 9.77 -0.93
CA ARG A 43 6.70 11.12 -1.49
C ARG A 43 5.36 11.64 -2.02
N LYS A 44 4.58 10.81 -2.72
CA LYS A 44 3.23 11.18 -3.20
C LYS A 44 2.27 11.42 -2.03
N PHE A 45 2.31 10.57 -1.01
CA PHE A 45 1.49 10.70 0.19
C PHE A 45 1.76 12.01 0.92
N GLU A 46 3.03 12.32 1.22
CA GLU A 46 3.43 13.57 1.88
C GLU A 46 3.03 14.79 1.06
N ASN A 47 3.16 14.76 -0.27
CA ASN A 47 2.72 15.86 -1.11
C ASN A 47 1.21 16.13 -1.01
N ILE A 48 0.38 15.08 -0.88
CA ILE A 48 -1.06 15.23 -0.72
C ILE A 48 -1.36 15.79 0.67
N VAL A 49 -0.83 15.17 1.71
CA VAL A 49 -1.07 15.58 3.11
C VAL A 49 -0.64 17.03 3.36
N ASN A 50 0.54 17.43 2.86
CA ASN A 50 1.05 18.80 3.04
C ASN A 50 0.35 19.83 2.14
N SER A 51 -0.46 19.40 1.15
CA SER A 51 -1.27 20.31 0.32
C SER A 51 -2.64 20.60 0.94
N ASP A 52 -3.05 19.80 1.93
CA ASP A 52 -4.29 19.95 2.68
C ASP A 52 -4.10 20.74 4.00
N GLU A 53 -2.87 21.18 4.31
CA GLU A 53 -2.51 22.17 5.34
C GLU A 53 -2.42 23.59 4.77
#